data_AF-A0A7C6K0S1-F1
#
_entry.id   AF-A0A7C6K0S1-F1
#
_cell.length_a   1.000
_cell.length_b   1.000
_cell.length_c   1.000
_cell.angle_alpha   90.00
_cell.angle_beta   90.00
_cell.angle_gamma   90.00
#
_symmetry.space_group_name_H-M   'P 1'
#
loop_
_entity.id
_entity.type
_entity.pdbx_description
1 polymer ?
#
loop_
_entity_poly.entity_id
_entity_poly.type
_entity_poly.pdbx_seq_one_letter_code
_entity_poly.pdbx_strand_id
1 'polypeptide(L)'
;MFKKIDMLHCEGSELVNDKGKRIILRGTNLGGWLLREGWMDTGAFEIPVSIKDTRHLEECTIYDFGEVKRFNRIKIVSQTDERIKLHSSNDGITWDEICTVNLNEPERCPFPEGKPVPYDISGKTYNFGTYLYDGKICFNEVRSRFVKLECESSNEISAIMRYGDVDEFISRKILEERFGKQKMEELLTIYKKAYISDEDLEEIKKIGFNLVRIPIYWQEIMNSDGSIKESAFSELDWLIEKCREKEIYVMLDYHGAPGGHTSGSITCGQLDFNEFWNKEEYQDMSCRIIKALVNRYKDEPTIAAFDLLNEPAVDIYDSSDKYIVDGNDEHLISGEVHLCDDVRIQIQTVYQKLYDAARSTGDMHILSVQPFIDNDLLGNPEERGWEQVIYQIHCYASNWRDHDEVERSVDSYIAIIKKYQNKWKVPVLIGEFCFWEFLDVWEYWLDGLEIMGVSWSNWNYKNIDPNIQDNWACRYHFKGEFADLLKDSYETICYKWGQYSSNNYETNVNLMGLLSKKARAGS
;
A
#
# COMPACT_ATOMS: atom_id res chain seq x y z
N MET A 1 8.44 17.62 34.67
CA MET A 1 9.62 17.23 33.86
C MET A 1 9.24 15.95 33.17
N PHE A 2 9.09 15.96 31.85
CA PHE A 2 8.73 14.73 31.11
C PHE A 2 9.85 13.70 31.25
N LYS A 3 9.47 12.42 31.32
CA LYS A 3 10.42 11.32 31.42
C LYS A 3 11.04 11.15 30.03
N LYS A 4 12.34 11.41 29.90
CA LYS A 4 13.03 11.36 28.60
C LYS A 4 12.99 9.91 28.10
N ILE A 5 12.41 9.70 26.93
CA ILE A 5 12.57 8.47 26.17
C ILE A 5 14.05 8.34 25.76
N ASP A 6 14.58 7.13 25.87
CA ASP A 6 16.00 6.85 25.59
C ASP A 6 16.15 6.46 24.12
N MET A 7 17.29 6.80 23.50
CA MET A 7 17.59 6.34 22.14
C MET A 7 17.70 4.81 22.12
N LEU A 8 17.26 4.18 21.03
CA LEU A 8 17.39 2.74 20.80
C LEU A 8 18.55 2.43 19.86
N HIS A 9 19.22 1.31 20.15
CA HIS A 9 20.36 0.79 19.41
C HIS A 9 20.23 -0.74 19.28
N CYS A 10 20.71 -1.31 18.17
CA CYS A 10 20.93 -2.74 18.03
C CYS A 10 22.22 -3.16 18.76
N GLU A 11 22.13 -4.16 19.64
CA GLU A 11 23.28 -4.84 20.26
C GLU A 11 23.15 -6.35 20.01
N GLY A 12 23.90 -6.85 19.03
CA GLY A 12 23.70 -8.21 18.50
C GLY A 12 22.27 -8.39 18.01
N SER A 13 21.60 -9.48 18.47
CA SER A 13 20.22 -9.79 18.11
C SER A 13 19.16 -9.14 19.04
N GLU A 14 19.54 -8.14 19.84
CA GLU A 14 18.66 -7.43 20.76
C GLU A 14 18.55 -5.94 20.42
N LEU A 15 17.43 -5.32 20.81
CA LEU A 15 17.31 -3.87 20.90
C LEU A 15 17.59 -3.44 22.34
N VAL A 16 18.47 -2.47 22.52
CA VAL A 16 18.83 -1.89 23.82
C VAL A 16 18.63 -0.38 23.80
N ASN A 17 18.40 0.21 24.98
CA ASN A 17 18.38 1.67 25.12
C ASN A 17 19.76 2.24 25.51
N ASP A 18 19.89 3.57 25.56
CA ASP A 18 21.06 4.32 26.09
C ASP A 18 21.61 3.87 27.47
N LYS A 19 20.87 3.02 28.21
CA LYS A 19 21.24 2.49 29.53
C LYS A 19 21.64 1.01 29.51
N GLY A 20 21.71 0.37 28.33
CA GLY A 20 21.97 -1.07 28.18
C GLY A 20 20.82 -1.95 28.67
N LYS A 21 19.58 -1.42 28.82
CA LYS A 21 18.40 -2.25 29.09
C LYS A 21 17.84 -2.74 27.75
N ARG A 22 17.68 -4.06 27.60
CA ARG A 22 16.88 -4.65 26.51
C ARG A 22 15.47 -4.04 26.49
N ILE A 23 15.02 -3.67 25.30
CA ILE A 23 13.68 -3.18 24.99
C ILE A 23 13.03 -4.19 24.03
N ILE A 24 11.74 -4.47 24.27
CA ILE A 24 10.88 -5.14 23.29
C ILE A 24 9.83 -4.11 22.90
N LEU A 25 9.73 -3.83 21.60
CA LEU A 25 8.68 -2.96 21.08
C LEU A 25 7.42 -3.81 20.85
N ARG A 26 6.29 -3.33 21.36
CA ARG A 26 4.97 -3.96 21.24
C ARG A 26 3.98 -2.86 20.92
N GLY A 27 3.37 -2.94 19.74
CA GLY A 27 2.67 -1.80 19.16
C GLY A 27 1.60 -2.17 18.14
N THR A 28 1.22 -1.16 17.38
CA THR A 28 0.23 -1.25 16.31
C THR A 28 0.62 -0.32 15.16
N ASN A 29 0.16 -0.62 13.96
CA ASN A 29 0.31 0.28 12.81
C ASN A 29 -0.77 1.39 12.86
N LEU A 30 -0.48 2.53 12.22
CA LEU A 30 -1.47 3.57 11.90
C LEU A 30 -1.76 3.59 10.38
N GLY A 31 -1.92 2.40 9.78
CA GLY A 31 -2.37 2.24 8.39
C GLY A 31 -3.67 2.97 8.14
N GLY A 32 -3.84 3.50 6.93
CA GLY A 32 -4.94 4.42 6.58
C GLY A 32 -4.68 5.89 6.94
N TRP A 33 -3.59 6.27 7.62
CA TRP A 33 -3.38 7.66 8.06
C TRP A 33 -2.59 8.55 7.08
N LEU A 34 -1.29 8.28 6.88
CA LEU A 34 -0.42 9.01 5.94
C LEU A 34 -0.20 8.25 4.61
N LEU A 35 -0.88 7.10 4.50
CA LEU A 35 -1.13 6.32 3.30
C LEU A 35 -2.50 5.67 3.47
N ARG A 36 -3.31 5.65 2.40
CA ARG A 36 -4.61 4.97 2.33
C ARG A 36 -4.56 3.95 1.20
N GLU A 37 -4.45 2.68 1.55
CA GLU A 37 -4.56 1.60 0.58
C GLU A 37 -6.03 1.48 0.14
N GLY A 38 -6.30 1.17 -1.13
CA GLY A 38 -7.67 1.21 -1.66
C GLY A 38 -8.64 0.25 -0.97
N TRP A 39 -8.16 -0.91 -0.50
CA TRP A 39 -8.97 -1.84 0.30
C TRP A 39 -9.25 -1.31 1.72
N MET A 40 -8.45 -0.36 2.22
CA MET A 40 -8.71 0.42 3.44
C MET A 40 -9.53 1.69 3.20
N ASP A 41 -9.85 2.06 1.95
CA ASP A 41 -10.75 3.18 1.62
C ASP A 41 -12.00 2.65 0.89
N THR A 42 -12.96 2.14 1.66
CA THR A 42 -14.20 1.49 1.15
C THR A 42 -15.18 2.42 0.44
N GLY A 43 -14.71 3.51 -0.15
CA GLY A 43 -15.35 4.20 -1.28
C GLY A 43 -15.33 3.37 -2.57
N ALA A 44 -15.45 2.04 -2.50
CA ALA A 44 -15.42 1.13 -3.65
C ALA A 44 -16.43 1.56 -4.71
N PHE A 45 -15.93 2.02 -5.86
CA PHE A 45 -16.68 2.79 -6.83
C PHE A 45 -17.45 1.87 -7.78
N GLU A 46 -18.66 1.44 -7.39
CA GLU A 46 -19.66 1.14 -8.42
C GLU A 46 -20.03 2.46 -9.12
N ILE A 47 -19.59 2.63 -10.37
CA ILE A 47 -20.11 3.67 -11.25
C ILE A 47 -21.18 3.02 -12.14
N PRO A 48 -22.48 3.11 -11.78
CA PRO A 48 -23.57 2.74 -12.66
C PRO A 48 -23.67 3.79 -13.79
N VAL A 49 -22.94 3.57 -14.88
CA VAL A 49 -22.94 4.41 -16.08
C VAL A 49 -24.21 4.13 -16.89
N SER A 50 -25.32 4.63 -16.34
CA SER A 50 -26.64 4.64 -16.95
C SER A 50 -26.72 5.74 -18.03
N ILE A 51 -25.96 5.63 -19.11
CA ILE A 51 -26.05 6.56 -20.25
C ILE A 51 -27.36 6.29 -21.01
N LYS A 52 -28.36 7.07 -20.62
CA LYS A 52 -29.51 7.35 -21.48
C LYS A 52 -28.99 7.97 -22.77
N ASP A 53 -29.13 7.20 -23.84
CA ASP A 53 -29.18 7.65 -25.22
C ASP A 53 -27.84 7.96 -25.97
N THR A 54 -27.42 7.11 -26.94
CA THR A 54 -26.13 7.19 -27.69
C THR A 54 -26.18 6.94 -29.22
N ARG A 55 -25.78 7.89 -30.10
CA ARG A 55 -25.36 7.58 -31.50
C ARG A 55 -24.07 8.25 -31.99
N HIS A 56 -23.69 9.43 -31.47
CA HIS A 56 -22.42 10.09 -31.85
C HIS A 56 -21.68 10.70 -30.62
N LEU A 57 -20.34 10.73 -30.68
CA LEU A 57 -19.45 11.24 -29.62
C LEU A 57 -18.58 12.38 -30.20
N GLU A 58 -18.51 13.56 -29.58
CA GLU A 58 -17.80 14.74 -30.14
C GLU A 58 -16.35 14.93 -29.61
N GLU A 59 -16.04 14.62 -28.34
CA GLU A 59 -14.67 14.61 -27.77
C GLU A 59 -14.49 13.39 -26.85
N CYS A 60 -13.27 12.86 -26.77
CA CYS A 60 -12.89 11.80 -25.84
C CYS A 60 -11.45 12.02 -25.34
N THR A 61 -11.20 11.72 -24.06
CA THR A 61 -9.86 11.77 -23.45
C THR A 61 -9.53 10.41 -22.85
N ILE A 62 -8.52 9.74 -23.40
CA ILE A 62 -7.98 8.49 -22.87
C ILE A 62 -6.74 8.81 -22.02
N TYR A 63 -6.69 8.25 -20.82
CA TYR A 63 -5.58 8.38 -19.88
C TYR A 63 -4.84 7.03 -19.84
N ASP A 64 -3.63 6.99 -20.36
CA ASP A 64 -2.94 5.76 -20.79
C ASP A 64 -1.50 5.77 -20.28
N PHE A 65 -1.21 4.94 -19.26
CA PHE A 65 0.10 4.78 -18.59
C PHE A 65 0.89 6.07 -18.26
N GLY A 66 0.19 7.19 -18.07
CA GLY A 66 0.77 8.50 -17.75
C GLY A 66 0.69 9.55 -18.86
N GLU A 67 0.37 9.16 -20.09
CA GLU A 67 0.02 10.09 -21.17
C GLU A 67 -1.49 10.39 -21.20
N VAL A 68 -1.83 11.62 -21.59
CA VAL A 68 -3.23 12.05 -21.81
C VAL A 68 -3.43 12.27 -23.31
N LYS A 69 -4.20 11.40 -23.95
CA LYS A 69 -4.47 11.44 -25.40
C LYS A 69 -5.92 11.87 -25.65
N ARG A 70 -6.09 13.02 -26.29
CA ARG A 70 -7.40 13.53 -26.71
C ARG A 70 -7.68 13.16 -28.17
N PHE A 71 -8.91 12.73 -28.42
CA PHE A 71 -9.42 12.38 -29.73
C PHE A 71 -10.70 13.16 -29.98
N ASN A 72 -10.74 13.93 -31.07
CA ASN A 72 -11.98 14.58 -31.49
C ASN A 72 -12.79 13.57 -32.30
N ARG A 73 -14.12 13.63 -32.13
CA ARG A 73 -15.17 12.95 -32.90
C ARG A 73 -14.97 11.44 -33.07
N ILE A 74 -15.67 10.66 -32.25
CA ILE A 74 -15.64 9.20 -32.30
C ILE A 74 -16.99 8.64 -32.77
N LYS A 75 -16.94 7.60 -33.63
CA LYS A 75 -18.13 6.88 -34.09
C LYS A 75 -17.94 5.37 -34.07
N ILE A 76 -19.01 4.64 -33.78
CA ILE A 76 -19.11 3.21 -34.12
C ILE A 76 -19.36 3.10 -35.63
N VAL A 77 -18.52 2.34 -36.35
CA VAL A 77 -18.67 2.13 -37.81
C VAL A 77 -19.33 0.82 -38.18
N SER A 78 -19.27 -0.17 -37.29
CA SER A 78 -19.97 -1.45 -37.45
C SER A 78 -20.19 -2.09 -36.08
N GLN A 79 -21.35 -2.72 -35.92
CA GLN A 79 -21.68 -3.60 -34.79
C GLN A 79 -22.32 -4.87 -35.37
N THR A 80 -21.89 -6.02 -34.87
CA THR A 80 -22.57 -7.32 -35.01
C THR A 80 -22.73 -7.93 -33.62
N ASP A 81 -23.40 -9.07 -33.52
CA ASP A 81 -23.43 -9.87 -32.29
C ASP A 81 -22.03 -10.34 -31.85
N GLU A 82 -21.03 -10.23 -32.73
CA GLU A 82 -19.66 -10.73 -32.52
C GLU A 82 -18.60 -9.63 -32.41
N ARG A 83 -18.79 -8.42 -32.97
CA ARG A 83 -17.74 -7.37 -33.02
C ARG A 83 -18.30 -5.93 -33.02
N ILE A 84 -17.55 -5.00 -32.44
CA ILE A 84 -17.78 -3.54 -32.51
C ILE A 84 -16.53 -2.86 -33.08
N LYS A 85 -16.67 -1.84 -33.94
CA LYS A 85 -15.54 -1.03 -34.46
C LYS A 85 -15.70 0.47 -34.17
N LEU A 86 -14.64 1.12 -33.69
CA LEU A 86 -14.58 2.54 -33.35
C LEU A 86 -13.53 3.30 -34.17
N HIS A 87 -13.90 4.46 -34.72
CA HIS A 87 -13.01 5.37 -35.46
C HIS A 87 -13.05 6.80 -34.88
N SER A 88 -11.91 7.51 -34.91
CA SER A 88 -11.75 8.93 -34.52
C SER A 88 -11.54 9.85 -35.73
N SER A 89 -11.77 11.15 -35.60
CA SER A 89 -11.48 12.12 -36.66
C SER A 89 -11.20 13.54 -36.16
N ASN A 90 -9.91 13.90 -36.15
CA ASN A 90 -9.46 15.23 -35.70
C ASN A 90 -9.79 16.38 -36.68
N ASP A 91 -10.12 16.08 -37.93
CA ASP A 91 -10.55 17.04 -38.96
C ASP A 91 -12.06 16.91 -39.34
N GLY A 92 -12.73 15.83 -38.91
CA GLY A 92 -14.09 15.44 -39.31
C GLY A 92 -14.18 14.73 -40.68
N ILE A 93 -13.08 14.63 -41.42
CA ILE A 93 -13.01 14.18 -42.82
C ILE A 93 -12.28 12.83 -42.92
N THR A 94 -11.14 12.72 -42.26
CA THR A 94 -10.26 11.54 -42.20
C THR A 94 -10.60 10.74 -40.94
N TRP A 95 -10.96 9.47 -41.09
CA TRP A 95 -11.52 8.64 -40.01
C TRP A 95 -10.68 7.39 -39.75
N ASP A 96 -9.70 7.50 -38.85
CA ASP A 96 -8.78 6.43 -38.49
C ASP A 96 -9.41 5.44 -37.51
N GLU A 97 -9.13 4.13 -37.63
CA GLU A 97 -9.63 3.13 -36.68
C GLU A 97 -8.85 3.22 -35.35
N ILE A 98 -9.57 3.36 -34.24
CA ILE A 98 -9.01 3.36 -32.89
C ILE A 98 -8.94 1.94 -32.34
N CYS A 99 -10.04 1.19 -32.51
CA CYS A 99 -10.13 -0.21 -32.09
C CYS A 99 -11.29 -0.97 -32.75
N THR A 100 -11.15 -2.29 -32.71
CA THR A 100 -12.13 -3.32 -33.01
C THR A 100 -12.19 -4.19 -31.77
N VAL A 101 -13.38 -4.34 -31.19
CA VAL A 101 -13.63 -5.17 -30.02
C VAL A 101 -14.28 -6.47 -30.48
N ASN A 102 -13.78 -7.62 -30.03
CA ASN A 102 -14.37 -8.93 -30.27
C ASN A 102 -15.22 -9.38 -29.06
N LEU A 103 -16.48 -9.72 -29.32
CA LEU A 103 -17.49 -10.12 -28.34
C LEU A 103 -17.55 -11.65 -28.18
N ASN A 104 -17.31 -12.40 -29.26
CA ASN A 104 -17.41 -13.87 -29.30
C ASN A 104 -16.09 -14.60 -29.02
N GLU A 105 -14.96 -13.91 -29.15
CA GLU A 105 -13.67 -14.38 -28.63
C GLU A 105 -13.22 -13.45 -27.51
N PRO A 106 -13.75 -13.60 -26.28
CA PRO A 106 -13.12 -13.02 -25.11
C PRO A 106 -11.77 -13.71 -24.94
N GLU A 107 -10.69 -13.01 -25.31
CA GLU A 107 -9.34 -13.45 -24.97
C GLU A 107 -9.27 -13.61 -23.45
N ARG A 108 -9.15 -14.88 -22.99
CA ARG A 108 -8.92 -15.18 -21.58
C ARG A 108 -7.69 -14.40 -21.13
N CYS A 109 -7.80 -13.70 -20.00
CA CYS A 109 -6.60 -13.21 -19.33
C CYS A 109 -5.69 -14.44 -19.05
N PRO A 110 -4.48 -14.50 -19.60
CA PRO A 110 -3.87 -15.80 -19.92
C PRO A 110 -3.11 -16.40 -18.74
N PHE A 111 -3.79 -17.28 -17.99
CA PHE A 111 -3.17 -18.53 -17.56
C PHE A 111 -3.19 -19.55 -18.73
N PRO A 112 -2.19 -20.45 -18.83
CA PRO A 112 -1.71 -20.90 -20.13
C PRO A 112 -2.48 -22.07 -20.77
N GLU A 113 -2.61 -22.00 -22.10
CA GLU A 113 -2.32 -23.14 -22.99
C GLU A 113 -1.98 -22.62 -24.40
N GLY A 114 -0.68 -22.55 -24.75
CA GLY A 114 -0.20 -22.24 -26.11
C GLY A 114 0.40 -20.84 -26.35
N LYS A 115 1.71 -20.80 -26.64
CA LYS A 115 2.48 -19.64 -27.17
C LYS A 115 2.24 -19.49 -28.70
N PRO A 116 2.40 -18.30 -29.35
CA PRO A 116 3.53 -17.38 -29.18
C PRO A 116 3.26 -15.86 -29.18
N VAL A 117 4.31 -15.11 -28.82
CA VAL A 117 4.41 -13.62 -28.89
C VAL A 117 4.95 -13.21 -30.29
N PRO A 118 4.62 -12.00 -30.80
CA PRO A 118 5.48 -10.85 -30.53
C PRO A 118 4.73 -9.53 -30.26
N TYR A 119 5.44 -8.53 -29.72
CA TYR A 119 4.94 -7.15 -29.58
C TYR A 119 5.53 -6.29 -30.71
N ASP A 120 4.67 -5.58 -31.45
CA ASP A 120 5.06 -4.47 -32.34
C ASP A 120 4.48 -3.16 -31.77
N ILE A 121 5.16 -2.05 -32.00
CA ILE A 121 4.85 -0.70 -31.50
C ILE A 121 4.35 0.17 -32.66
N SER A 122 3.33 -0.33 -33.36
CA SER A 122 2.55 0.47 -34.31
C SER A 122 1.11 -0.06 -34.43
N GLY A 123 0.12 0.85 -34.36
CA GLY A 123 -1.28 0.57 -34.71
C GLY A 123 -2.01 -0.53 -33.90
N LYS A 124 -1.99 -0.48 -32.56
CA LYS A 124 -2.70 -1.48 -31.75
C LYS A 124 -4.16 -1.16 -31.45
N THR A 125 -5.01 -2.04 -31.95
CA THR A 125 -6.42 -2.27 -31.65
C THR A 125 -6.62 -2.78 -30.21
N TYR A 126 -7.54 -2.19 -29.44
CA TYR A 126 -7.91 -2.66 -28.09
C TYR A 126 -9.09 -3.64 -28.10
N ASN A 127 -8.89 -4.87 -27.62
CA ASN A 127 -9.95 -5.85 -27.34
C ASN A 127 -10.46 -5.68 -25.91
N PHE A 128 -11.58 -5.00 -25.71
CA PHE A 128 -12.27 -4.98 -24.42
C PHE A 128 -13.21 -6.18 -24.30
N GLY A 129 -12.82 -7.19 -23.51
CA GLY A 129 -13.70 -8.31 -23.20
C GLY A 129 -15.05 -7.80 -22.69
N THR A 130 -16.15 -8.26 -23.30
CA THR A 130 -17.49 -7.71 -23.09
C THR A 130 -18.52 -8.84 -23.14
N TYR A 131 -19.54 -8.76 -22.28
CA TYR A 131 -20.59 -9.77 -22.16
C TYR A 131 -21.97 -9.11 -21.95
N LEU A 132 -23.03 -9.84 -22.27
CA LEU A 132 -24.40 -9.39 -22.08
C LEU A 132 -24.98 -10.01 -20.81
N TYR A 133 -25.41 -9.16 -19.87
CA TYR A 133 -26.16 -9.58 -18.68
C TYR A 133 -27.40 -8.70 -18.52
N ASP A 134 -28.57 -9.32 -18.38
CA ASP A 134 -29.86 -8.63 -18.20
C ASP A 134 -30.11 -7.50 -19.25
N GLY A 135 -29.73 -7.76 -20.51
CA GLY A 135 -29.88 -6.83 -21.64
C GLY A 135 -28.88 -5.66 -21.66
N LYS A 136 -27.85 -5.67 -20.82
CA LYS A 136 -26.86 -4.57 -20.65
C LYS A 136 -25.50 -5.01 -21.17
N ILE A 137 -24.71 -4.07 -21.70
CA ILE A 137 -23.33 -4.34 -22.11
C ILE A 137 -22.44 -4.21 -20.87
N CYS A 138 -22.08 -5.35 -20.31
CA CYS A 138 -21.09 -5.43 -19.26
C CYS A 138 -19.70 -5.55 -19.89
N PHE A 139 -18.74 -4.81 -19.36
CA PHE A 139 -17.33 -5.07 -19.64
C PHE A 139 -16.86 -6.18 -18.68
N ASN A 140 -15.96 -7.05 -19.14
CA ASN A 140 -15.13 -7.86 -18.24
C ASN A 140 -14.29 -6.93 -17.34
N GLU A 141 -13.63 -7.49 -16.33
CA GLU A 141 -12.65 -6.79 -15.49
C GLU A 141 -11.64 -6.00 -16.36
N VAL A 142 -11.82 -4.68 -16.47
CA VAL A 142 -10.94 -3.81 -17.27
C VAL A 142 -9.83 -3.30 -16.36
N ARG A 143 -8.66 -3.94 -16.43
CA ARG A 143 -7.41 -3.40 -15.87
C ARG A 143 -6.89 -2.24 -16.73
N SER A 144 -7.60 -1.12 -16.71
CA SER A 144 -7.10 0.18 -17.12
C SER A 144 -7.48 1.23 -16.08
N ARG A 145 -6.56 2.13 -15.75
CA ARG A 145 -6.73 3.05 -14.62
C ARG A 145 -7.87 4.07 -14.82
N PHE A 146 -8.24 4.32 -16.07
CA PHE A 146 -9.42 5.10 -16.45
C PHE A 146 -10.03 4.58 -17.75
N VAL A 147 -11.35 4.70 -17.90
CA VAL A 147 -12.05 4.69 -19.19
C VAL A 147 -13.03 5.87 -19.20
N LYS A 148 -12.86 6.80 -20.14
CA LYS A 148 -13.78 7.94 -20.30
C LYS A 148 -14.64 7.75 -21.55
N LEU A 149 -15.95 7.90 -21.41
CA LEU A 149 -16.93 7.86 -22.50
C LEU A 149 -17.86 9.07 -22.36
N GLU A 150 -17.84 9.98 -23.33
CA GLU A 150 -18.72 11.16 -23.38
C GLU A 150 -19.45 11.24 -24.72
N CYS A 151 -20.75 11.54 -24.66
CA CYS A 151 -21.66 11.47 -25.79
C CYS A 151 -22.53 12.73 -25.86
N GLU A 152 -22.67 13.30 -27.06
CA GLU A 152 -23.63 14.36 -27.34
C GLU A 152 -24.70 13.84 -28.33
N SER A 153 -25.58 12.94 -27.82
CA SER A 153 -26.94 12.52 -28.30
C SER A 153 -27.22 11.08 -28.86
N SER A 154 -28.15 10.37 -28.18
CA SER A 154 -29.27 9.46 -28.59
C SER A 154 -29.11 8.37 -29.69
N ASN A 155 -29.33 7.05 -29.52
CA ASN A 155 -29.96 6.17 -28.50
C ASN A 155 -29.22 4.78 -28.43
N GLU A 156 -28.92 4.03 -27.35
CA GLU A 156 -28.89 4.12 -25.86
C GLU A 156 -27.93 3.01 -25.33
N ILE A 157 -27.03 3.25 -24.34
CA ILE A 157 -26.08 2.25 -23.79
C ILE A 157 -25.99 2.33 -22.26
N SER A 158 -26.17 1.21 -21.57
CA SER A 158 -25.84 1.08 -20.14
C SER A 158 -24.55 0.28 -19.96
N ALA A 159 -23.65 0.82 -19.14
CA ALA A 159 -22.39 0.20 -18.76
C ALA A 159 -22.26 0.14 -17.24
N ILE A 160 -21.68 -0.96 -16.73
CA ILE A 160 -21.33 -1.10 -15.32
C ILE A 160 -19.80 -1.14 -15.27
N MET A 161 -19.20 -0.10 -14.68
CA MET A 161 -17.78 -0.10 -14.34
C MET A 161 -17.65 -0.30 -12.83
N ARG A 162 -17.11 -1.45 -12.43
CA ARG A 162 -16.56 -1.64 -11.10
C ARG A 162 -15.14 -1.07 -11.07
N TYR A 163 -15.01 0.13 -10.56
CA TYR A 163 -13.74 0.64 -10.07
C TYR A 163 -13.54 0.02 -8.68
N GLY A 164 -12.96 -1.18 -8.64
CA GLY A 164 -12.72 -1.90 -7.38
C GLY A 164 -11.78 -1.12 -6.46
N ASP A 165 -10.67 -0.65 -7.03
CA ASP A 165 -9.47 -0.30 -6.28
C ASP A 165 -8.98 1.10 -6.69
N VAL A 166 -9.54 2.13 -6.07
CA VAL A 166 -9.03 3.50 -6.19
C VAL A 166 -7.94 3.70 -5.14
N ASP A 167 -6.70 3.69 -5.58
CA ASP A 167 -5.52 3.89 -4.74
C ASP A 167 -5.32 5.37 -4.30
N GLU A 168 -4.30 5.60 -3.48
CA GLU A 168 -3.97 6.93 -2.95
C GLU A 168 -3.52 7.90 -4.06
N PHE A 169 -2.80 7.44 -5.07
CA PHE A 169 -2.35 8.24 -6.22
C PHE A 169 -3.53 8.72 -7.07
N ILE A 170 -4.48 7.83 -7.38
CA ILE A 170 -5.68 8.10 -8.15
C ILE A 170 -6.63 9.00 -7.33
N SER A 171 -6.79 8.73 -6.03
CA SER A 171 -7.53 9.60 -5.10
C SER A 171 -7.02 11.05 -5.14
N ARG A 172 -5.70 11.24 -4.99
CA ARG A 172 -5.06 12.56 -5.02
C ARG A 172 -5.26 13.26 -6.37
N LYS A 173 -5.11 12.54 -7.48
CA LYS A 173 -5.36 13.08 -8.82
C LYS A 173 -6.81 13.52 -9.05
N ILE A 174 -7.79 12.70 -8.65
CA ILE A 174 -9.21 13.07 -8.76
C ILE A 174 -9.50 14.38 -8.01
N LEU A 175 -8.96 14.53 -6.80
CA LEU A 175 -9.17 15.74 -6.00
C LEU A 175 -8.40 16.96 -6.54
N GLU A 176 -7.19 16.77 -7.06
CA GLU A 176 -6.41 17.84 -7.70
C GLU A 176 -7.06 18.32 -9.02
N GLU A 177 -7.59 17.41 -9.85
CA GLU A 177 -8.32 17.76 -11.08
C GLU A 177 -9.67 18.44 -10.79
N ARG A 178 -10.43 17.98 -9.77
CA ARG A 178 -11.74 18.56 -9.44
C ARG A 178 -11.68 19.88 -8.68
N PHE A 179 -10.68 20.08 -7.82
CA PHE A 179 -10.66 21.21 -6.87
C PHE A 179 -9.36 22.03 -6.87
N GLY A 180 -8.31 21.58 -7.56
CA GLY A 180 -6.98 22.18 -7.53
C GLY A 180 -6.17 21.78 -6.30
N LYS A 181 -4.84 21.75 -6.45
CA LYS A 181 -3.87 21.25 -5.46
C LYS A 181 -4.13 21.71 -4.03
N GLN A 182 -4.33 23.02 -3.83
CA GLN A 182 -4.55 23.58 -2.48
C GLN A 182 -5.74 22.92 -1.77
N LYS A 183 -6.88 22.77 -2.46
CA LYS A 183 -8.08 22.16 -1.88
C LYS A 183 -7.92 20.65 -1.65
N MET A 184 -7.16 19.97 -2.50
CA MET A 184 -6.80 18.56 -2.32
C MET A 184 -5.97 18.37 -1.03
N GLU A 185 -4.95 19.21 -0.80
CA GLU A 185 -4.15 19.19 0.44
C GLU A 185 -4.99 19.62 1.68
N GLU A 186 -5.91 20.57 1.54
CA GLU A 186 -6.86 20.95 2.61
C GLU A 186 -7.79 19.78 3.00
N LEU A 187 -8.33 19.03 2.03
CA LEU A 187 -9.15 17.84 2.27
C LEU A 187 -8.34 16.76 3.00
N LEU A 188 -7.14 16.42 2.50
CA LEU A 188 -6.25 15.45 3.17
C LEU A 188 -5.89 15.89 4.59
N THR A 189 -5.71 17.19 4.83
CA THR A 189 -5.47 17.74 6.18
C THR A 189 -6.68 17.56 7.10
N ILE A 190 -7.91 17.68 6.59
CA ILE A 190 -9.14 17.41 7.36
C ILE A 190 -9.24 15.93 7.70
N TYR A 191 -9.01 15.04 6.72
CA TYR A 191 -8.99 13.60 6.91
C TYR A 191 -7.96 13.19 7.98
N LYS A 192 -6.69 13.57 7.81
CA LYS A 192 -5.60 13.21 8.71
C LYS A 192 -5.85 13.64 10.16
N LYS A 193 -6.47 14.81 10.38
CA LYS A 193 -6.81 15.32 11.71
C LYS A 193 -8.05 14.70 12.33
N ALA A 194 -8.92 14.07 11.54
CA ALA A 194 -10.01 13.26 12.03
C ALA A 194 -9.54 11.81 12.32
N TYR A 195 -8.68 11.26 11.46
CA TYR A 195 -8.29 9.85 11.48
C TYR A 195 -7.35 9.48 12.63
N ILE A 196 -6.42 10.35 13.07
CA ILE A 196 -5.64 10.15 14.31
C ILE A 196 -5.68 11.41 15.17
N SER A 197 -5.93 11.22 16.47
CA SER A 197 -6.09 12.24 17.49
C SER A 197 -5.17 12.02 18.71
N ASP A 198 -5.10 12.99 19.63
CA ASP A 198 -4.32 12.83 20.86
C ASP A 198 -4.96 11.78 21.79
N GLU A 199 -6.29 11.68 21.72
CA GLU A 199 -7.15 10.67 22.35
C GLU A 199 -6.88 9.25 21.85
N ASP A 200 -6.50 9.07 20.57
CA ASP A 200 -6.09 7.78 20.02
C ASP A 200 -4.74 7.32 20.58
N LEU A 201 -3.77 8.23 20.69
CA LEU A 201 -2.47 7.94 21.28
C LEU A 201 -2.58 7.67 22.80
N GLU A 202 -3.52 8.35 23.47
CA GLU A 202 -3.97 8.04 24.82
C GLU A 202 -4.57 6.62 24.94
N GLU A 203 -5.37 6.15 23.98
CA GLU A 203 -5.91 4.78 23.96
C GLU A 203 -4.83 3.73 23.68
N ILE A 204 -3.96 3.96 22.70
CA ILE A 204 -2.79 3.12 22.40
C ILE A 204 -1.92 2.92 23.66
N LYS A 205 -1.72 3.99 24.46
CA LYS A 205 -1.04 3.86 25.76
C LYS A 205 -1.84 3.08 26.82
N LYS A 206 -3.18 3.14 26.78
CA LYS A 206 -4.08 2.40 27.69
C LYS A 206 -4.22 0.93 27.32
N ILE A 207 -4.06 0.55 26.04
CA ILE A 207 -3.82 -0.86 25.66
C ILE A 207 -2.52 -1.31 26.33
N GLY A 208 -1.48 -0.48 26.28
CA GLY A 208 -0.17 -0.74 26.90
C GLY A 208 0.98 -0.76 25.90
N PHE A 209 0.71 -0.37 24.65
CA PHE A 209 1.72 -0.29 23.61
C PHE A 209 2.81 0.73 23.94
N ASN A 210 4.00 0.46 23.41
CA ASN A 210 5.17 1.34 23.45
C ASN A 210 5.72 1.67 22.05
N LEU A 211 5.04 1.25 20.98
CA LEU A 211 5.39 1.54 19.58
C LEU A 211 4.12 1.91 18.78
N VAL A 212 4.27 2.85 17.86
CA VAL A 212 3.41 3.01 16.67
C VAL A 212 4.26 2.97 15.39
N ARG A 213 3.87 2.16 14.40
CA ARG A 213 4.48 2.16 13.05
C ARG A 213 3.59 2.97 12.10
N ILE A 214 4.21 3.82 11.28
CA ILE A 214 3.54 4.89 10.53
C ILE A 214 3.81 4.72 9.03
N PRO A 215 2.90 4.06 8.29
CA PRO A 215 2.91 4.01 6.83
C PRO A 215 2.84 5.41 6.21
N ILE A 216 3.88 5.82 5.48
CA ILE A 216 4.01 7.14 4.83
C ILE A 216 4.04 6.96 3.31
N TYR A 217 3.09 7.60 2.62
CA TYR A 217 3.11 7.73 1.17
C TYR A 217 4.06 8.85 0.72
N TRP A 218 4.82 8.66 -0.37
CA TRP A 218 5.81 9.64 -0.84
C TRP A 218 5.25 11.04 -1.08
N GLN A 219 3.97 11.15 -1.49
CA GLN A 219 3.31 12.43 -1.71
C GLN A 219 2.98 13.21 -0.42
N GLU A 220 3.21 12.66 0.78
CA GLU A 220 3.21 13.45 2.02
C GLU A 220 4.50 14.26 2.18
N ILE A 221 5.64 13.71 1.74
CA ILE A 221 6.95 14.35 1.90
C ILE A 221 7.35 15.17 0.67
N MET A 222 6.95 14.73 -0.53
CA MET A 222 7.48 15.23 -1.81
C MET A 222 6.38 15.60 -2.81
N ASN A 223 6.59 16.68 -3.54
CA ASN A 223 5.80 17.09 -4.69
C ASN A 223 6.15 16.26 -5.93
N SER A 224 5.24 16.19 -6.89
CA SER A 224 5.43 15.46 -8.16
C SER A 224 6.54 16.01 -9.08
N ASP A 225 7.17 17.13 -8.72
CA ASP A 225 8.38 17.69 -9.37
C ASP A 225 9.69 17.29 -8.66
N GLY A 226 9.61 16.47 -7.61
CA GLY A 226 10.75 16.05 -6.80
C GLY A 226 11.21 17.05 -5.74
N SER A 227 10.49 18.15 -5.51
CA SER A 227 10.74 19.07 -4.39
C SER A 227 10.12 18.55 -3.09
N ILE A 228 10.81 18.73 -1.96
CA ILE A 228 10.25 18.43 -0.63
C ILE A 228 9.16 19.47 -0.32
N LYS A 229 8.01 19.03 0.21
CA LYS A 229 6.90 19.92 0.60
C LYS A 229 7.30 20.82 1.78
N GLU A 230 6.86 22.08 1.75
CA GLU A 230 7.01 22.99 2.91
C GLU A 230 6.28 22.45 4.16
N SER A 231 5.19 21.71 3.95
CA SER A 231 4.36 21.09 4.99
C SER A 231 4.79 19.66 5.38
N ALA A 232 5.81 19.08 4.73
CA ALA A 232 6.14 17.63 4.74
C ALA A 232 6.19 16.95 6.11
N PHE A 233 6.50 17.71 7.16
CA PHE A 233 6.78 17.20 8.50
C PHE A 233 5.70 17.55 9.53
N SER A 234 4.61 18.23 9.13
CA SER A 234 3.67 18.86 10.08
C SER A 234 2.95 17.85 10.98
N GLU A 235 2.38 16.79 10.40
CA GLU A 235 1.70 15.72 11.12
C GLU A 235 2.68 14.79 11.85
N LEU A 236 3.87 14.57 11.29
CA LEU A 236 4.92 13.77 11.93
C LEU A 236 5.50 14.46 13.16
N ASP A 237 5.81 15.76 13.08
CA ASP A 237 6.28 16.58 14.20
C ASP A 237 5.28 16.55 15.37
N TRP A 238 3.98 16.66 15.07
CA TRP A 238 2.90 16.56 16.05
C TRP A 238 2.80 15.16 16.68
N LEU A 239 2.78 14.10 15.85
CA LEU A 239 2.70 12.72 16.34
C LEU A 239 3.89 12.38 17.23
N ILE A 240 5.11 12.72 16.79
CA ILE A 240 6.34 12.48 17.53
C ILE A 240 6.31 13.25 18.86
N GLU A 241 5.81 14.49 18.89
CA GLU A 241 5.59 15.20 20.16
C GLU A 241 4.62 14.46 21.08
N LYS A 242 3.47 14.01 20.56
CA LYS A 242 2.44 13.32 21.34
C LYS A 242 2.77 11.89 21.76
N CYS A 243 3.66 11.22 21.04
CA CYS A 243 4.26 9.94 21.43
C CYS A 243 5.36 10.15 22.48
N ARG A 244 6.19 11.19 22.35
CA ARG A 244 7.22 11.58 23.35
C ARG A 244 6.60 11.90 24.71
N GLU A 245 5.48 12.63 24.74
CA GLU A 245 4.72 12.91 25.96
C GLU A 245 4.24 11.64 26.69
N LYS A 246 3.95 10.57 25.93
CA LYS A 246 3.35 9.32 26.42
C LYS A 246 4.34 8.16 26.58
N GLU A 247 5.63 8.39 26.35
CA GLU A 247 6.64 7.32 26.29
C GLU A 247 6.26 6.20 25.29
N ILE A 248 5.91 6.59 24.07
CA ILE A 248 5.67 5.72 22.92
C ILE A 248 6.76 6.01 21.89
N TYR A 249 7.40 4.97 21.35
CA TYR A 249 8.30 5.10 20.20
C TYR A 249 7.51 5.19 18.89
N VAL A 250 8.07 5.87 17.90
CA VAL A 250 7.55 5.98 16.54
C VAL A 250 8.49 5.25 15.59
N MET A 251 7.95 4.44 14.70
CA MET A 251 8.65 3.96 13.52
C MET A 251 8.09 4.66 12.29
N LEU A 252 8.95 5.38 11.56
CA LEU A 252 8.58 6.06 10.33
C LEU A 252 8.82 5.10 9.17
N ASP A 253 7.77 4.74 8.46
CA ASP A 253 7.79 3.67 7.46
C ASP A 253 7.57 4.22 6.05
N TYR A 254 8.54 4.00 5.17
CA TYR A 254 8.51 4.43 3.78
C TYR A 254 7.69 3.45 2.91
N HIS A 255 6.38 3.50 3.14
CA HIS A 255 5.43 2.48 2.71
C HIS A 255 5.02 2.60 1.23
N GLY A 256 5.15 3.79 0.64
CA GLY A 256 4.76 4.02 -0.76
C GLY A 256 5.73 4.91 -1.50
N ALA A 257 6.65 4.32 -2.28
CA ALA A 257 7.64 5.03 -3.09
C ALA A 257 7.07 5.55 -4.43
N PRO A 258 7.67 6.62 -5.03
CA PRO A 258 7.35 7.04 -6.40
C PRO A 258 7.54 5.90 -7.40
N GLY A 259 6.64 5.79 -8.37
CA GLY A 259 6.69 4.76 -9.41
C GLY A 259 6.06 3.42 -9.03
N GLY A 260 5.68 3.23 -7.76
CA GLY A 260 5.24 1.94 -7.22
C GLY A 260 6.37 0.91 -7.17
N HIS A 261 6.41 0.10 -6.11
CA HIS A 261 7.54 -0.79 -5.81
C HIS A 261 7.13 -2.20 -5.31
N THR A 262 5.82 -2.48 -5.31
CA THR A 262 5.25 -3.77 -4.94
C THR A 262 4.38 -4.23 -6.11
N SER A 263 4.88 -5.19 -6.91
CA SER A 263 4.19 -5.67 -8.12
C SER A 263 2.75 -6.13 -7.83
N GLY A 264 1.81 -5.77 -8.71
CA GLY A 264 0.39 -6.16 -8.64
C GLY A 264 -0.43 -5.64 -7.46
N SER A 265 0.21 -5.12 -6.41
CA SER A 265 -0.42 -4.76 -5.14
C SER A 265 -0.77 -3.28 -5.05
N ILE A 266 -1.83 -2.98 -4.29
CA ILE A 266 -2.22 -1.64 -3.88
C ILE A 266 -1.57 -1.20 -2.54
N THR A 267 -0.88 -2.11 -1.82
CA THR A 267 -0.28 -1.83 -0.50
C THR A 267 0.69 -0.64 -0.57
N CYS A 268 1.48 -0.53 -1.64
CA CYS A 268 2.39 0.62 -1.85
C CYS A 268 1.69 1.96 -2.21
N GLY A 269 0.35 2.03 -2.21
CA GLY A 269 -0.43 3.22 -2.51
C GLY A 269 -0.58 3.55 -4.01
N GLN A 270 -0.14 2.67 -4.90
CA GLN A 270 -0.29 2.83 -6.35
C GLN A 270 -0.40 1.48 -7.08
N LEU A 271 -1.61 1.10 -7.50
CA LEU A 271 -1.90 -0.20 -8.09
C LEU A 271 -1.33 -0.36 -9.52
N ASP A 272 -0.94 -1.60 -9.87
CA ASP A 272 -0.41 -2.02 -11.18
C ASP A 272 0.78 -1.16 -11.67
N PHE A 273 1.54 -0.50 -10.78
CA PHE A 273 2.74 0.28 -11.13
C PHE A 273 3.94 -0.25 -10.36
N ASN A 274 5.02 -0.56 -11.06
CA ASN A 274 6.24 -1.11 -10.46
C ASN A 274 7.53 -0.52 -11.08
N GLU A 275 7.44 0.72 -11.54
CA GLU A 275 8.47 1.39 -12.32
C GLU A 275 9.67 1.86 -11.47
N PHE A 276 9.54 1.86 -10.14
CA PHE A 276 10.61 2.19 -9.18
C PHE A 276 11.89 1.38 -9.42
N TRP A 277 11.75 0.08 -9.71
CA TRP A 277 12.88 -0.82 -9.93
C TRP A 277 13.64 -0.53 -11.22
N ASN A 278 12.96 0.04 -12.21
CA ASN A 278 13.47 0.26 -13.57
C ASN A 278 13.90 1.73 -13.84
N LYS A 279 13.51 2.69 -12.98
CA LYS A 279 13.81 4.12 -13.13
C LYS A 279 14.63 4.67 -11.97
N GLU A 280 15.87 5.00 -12.27
CA GLU A 280 16.79 5.66 -11.32
C GLU A 280 16.23 6.99 -10.77
N GLU A 281 15.43 7.72 -11.55
CA GLU A 281 14.73 8.93 -11.09
C GLU A 281 13.88 8.70 -9.82
N TYR A 282 13.13 7.60 -9.76
CA TYR A 282 12.28 7.25 -8.61
C TYR A 282 13.09 6.74 -7.41
N GLN A 283 14.24 6.12 -7.67
CA GLN A 283 15.21 5.74 -6.64
C GLN A 283 15.87 7.00 -6.05
N ASP A 284 16.23 7.99 -6.87
CA ASP A 284 16.80 9.28 -6.46
C ASP A 284 15.78 10.19 -5.76
N MET A 285 14.49 10.11 -6.13
CA MET A 285 13.40 10.70 -5.33
C MET A 285 13.31 10.04 -3.95
N SER A 286 13.38 8.71 -3.88
CA SER A 286 13.31 7.96 -2.61
C SER A 286 14.52 8.23 -1.72
N CYS A 287 15.73 8.26 -2.26
CA CYS A 287 16.94 8.64 -1.54
C CYS A 287 16.84 10.07 -0.98
N ARG A 288 16.21 11.01 -1.71
CA ARG A 288 15.90 12.36 -1.20
C ARG A 288 14.88 12.34 -0.07
N ILE A 289 13.83 11.52 -0.15
CA ILE A 289 12.80 11.39 0.91
C ILE A 289 13.39 10.80 2.19
N ILE A 290 14.07 9.65 2.09
CA ILE A 290 14.77 9.01 3.22
C ILE A 290 15.75 9.99 3.85
N LYS A 291 16.59 10.66 3.05
CA LYS A 291 17.54 11.66 3.57
C LYS A 291 16.84 12.85 4.23
N ALA A 292 15.69 13.29 3.73
CA ALA A 292 14.92 14.39 4.33
C ALA A 292 14.29 13.98 5.67
N LEU A 293 13.70 12.78 5.77
CA LEU A 293 13.15 12.22 7.01
C LEU A 293 14.25 12.03 8.08
N VAL A 294 15.33 11.32 7.74
CA VAL A 294 16.44 11.04 8.66
C VAL A 294 17.14 12.33 9.10
N ASN A 295 17.31 13.31 8.21
CA ASN A 295 17.89 14.61 8.60
C ASN A 295 16.91 15.48 9.42
N ARG A 296 15.59 15.32 9.27
CA ARG A 296 14.57 16.08 10.05
C ARG A 296 14.51 15.61 11.50
N TYR A 297 14.65 14.30 11.72
CA TYR A 297 14.52 13.63 13.03
C TYR A 297 15.84 13.07 13.57
N LYS A 298 16.96 13.53 13.02
CA LYS A 298 18.28 13.27 13.59
C LYS A 298 18.32 13.67 15.07
N ASP A 299 18.90 12.81 15.89
CA ASP A 299 18.99 12.95 17.36
C ASP A 299 17.64 12.97 18.13
N GLU A 300 16.49 12.57 17.52
CA GLU A 300 15.18 12.47 18.18
C GLU A 300 14.89 11.06 18.75
N PRO A 301 15.12 10.79 20.05
CA PRO A 301 15.06 9.45 20.64
C PRO A 301 13.65 8.85 20.70
N THR A 302 12.61 9.59 20.30
CA THR A 302 11.26 9.05 20.13
C THR A 302 11.18 8.16 18.87
N ILE A 303 12.08 8.34 17.90
CA ILE A 303 12.17 7.43 16.75
C ILE A 303 12.83 6.12 17.20
N ALA A 304 12.13 5.00 17.05
CA ALA A 304 12.73 3.67 17.21
C ALA A 304 13.53 3.27 15.97
N ALA A 305 12.98 3.49 14.78
CA ALA A 305 13.64 3.22 13.51
C ALA A 305 13.02 4.03 12.36
N PHE A 306 13.76 4.10 11.24
CA PHE A 306 13.22 4.43 9.92
C PHE A 306 13.19 3.14 9.09
N ASP A 307 12.03 2.72 8.59
CA ASP A 307 11.92 1.62 7.63
C ASP A 307 12.18 2.13 6.21
N LEU A 308 13.16 1.52 5.54
CA LEU A 308 13.74 2.08 4.31
C LEU A 308 12.88 1.84 3.07
N LEU A 309 12.12 0.74 3.03
CA LEU A 309 11.18 0.41 1.96
C LEU A 309 10.30 -0.76 2.40
N ASN A 310 8.99 -0.59 2.29
CA ASN A 310 8.00 -1.63 2.56
C ASN A 310 7.95 -2.69 1.44
N GLU A 311 7.57 -3.93 1.78
CA GLU A 311 7.15 -5.00 0.85
C GLU A 311 7.77 -4.95 -0.57
N PRO A 312 9.11 -5.03 -0.70
CA PRO A 312 9.79 -4.88 -1.99
C PRO A 312 9.50 -6.06 -2.92
N ALA A 313 8.73 -5.83 -3.99
CA ALA A 313 8.40 -6.85 -4.99
C ALA A 313 8.66 -6.36 -6.41
N VAL A 314 9.70 -6.91 -7.04
CA VAL A 314 10.04 -6.70 -8.46
C VAL A 314 9.16 -7.59 -9.35
N ASP A 315 8.75 -7.09 -10.52
CA ASP A 315 8.10 -7.91 -11.53
C ASP A 315 9.01 -9.07 -11.98
N ILE A 316 8.63 -10.32 -11.68
CA ILE A 316 9.36 -11.50 -12.16
C ILE A 316 8.80 -11.93 -13.51
N TYR A 317 9.64 -11.95 -14.54
CA TYR A 317 9.27 -12.39 -15.89
C TYR A 317 9.99 -13.69 -16.25
N ASP A 318 9.53 -14.84 -15.74
CA ASP A 318 10.04 -16.12 -16.25
C ASP A 318 9.60 -16.33 -17.71
N SER A 319 10.59 -16.72 -18.51
CA SER A 319 10.49 -17.20 -19.88
C SER A 319 9.62 -18.46 -20.05
N SER A 320 9.51 -19.29 -19.01
CA SER A 320 8.79 -20.57 -19.05
C SER A 320 7.28 -20.37 -18.89
N ASP A 321 6.81 -19.88 -17.75
CA ASP A 321 5.43 -19.43 -17.52
C ASP A 321 5.39 -18.09 -16.75
N LYS A 322 4.39 -17.26 -17.04
CA LYS A 322 4.32 -15.86 -16.57
C LYS A 322 3.75 -15.73 -15.16
N TYR A 323 4.58 -15.96 -14.14
CA TYR A 323 4.22 -15.63 -12.75
C TYR A 323 4.48 -14.16 -12.45
N ILE A 324 3.43 -13.33 -12.51
CA ILE A 324 3.46 -12.05 -11.77
C ILE A 324 3.44 -12.42 -10.29
N VAL A 325 4.55 -12.16 -9.62
CA VAL A 325 4.67 -12.30 -8.16
C VAL A 325 3.95 -11.13 -7.49
N ASP A 326 2.69 -11.37 -7.15
CA ASP A 326 2.00 -10.66 -6.07
C ASP A 326 2.53 -11.20 -4.72
N GLY A 327 2.52 -10.37 -3.68
CA GLY A 327 3.02 -10.71 -2.35
C GLY A 327 2.24 -11.83 -1.64
N ASN A 328 1.08 -12.19 -2.17
CA ASN A 328 0.16 -13.18 -1.60
C ASN A 328 0.39 -14.63 -2.11
N ASP A 329 1.37 -14.89 -2.98
CA ASP A 329 1.62 -16.24 -3.50
C ASP A 329 2.23 -17.17 -2.43
N GLU A 330 1.55 -18.28 -2.16
CA GLU A 330 1.87 -19.27 -1.12
C GLU A 330 3.28 -19.87 -1.28
N HIS A 331 3.78 -19.94 -2.52
CA HIS A 331 5.11 -20.49 -2.84
C HIS A 331 6.26 -19.57 -2.42
N LEU A 332 5.99 -18.28 -2.16
CA LEU A 332 6.97 -17.30 -1.70
C LEU A 332 7.05 -17.33 -0.16
N ILE A 333 5.89 -17.29 0.50
CA ILE A 333 5.76 -17.26 1.96
C ILE A 333 6.35 -18.53 2.60
N SER A 334 6.17 -19.69 1.96
CA SER A 334 6.77 -20.97 2.36
C SER A 334 8.31 -20.99 2.27
N GLY A 335 8.92 -20.06 1.53
CA GLY A 335 10.36 -20.02 1.25
C GLY A 335 10.83 -21.07 0.25
N GLU A 336 9.94 -21.69 -0.52
CA GLU A 336 10.30 -22.65 -1.58
C GLU A 336 10.79 -21.97 -2.86
N VAL A 337 10.36 -20.72 -3.12
CA VAL A 337 10.86 -19.92 -4.25
C VAL A 337 12.15 -19.17 -3.89
N HIS A 338 13.21 -19.47 -4.63
CA HIS A 338 14.38 -18.60 -4.71
C HIS A 338 14.23 -17.65 -5.88
N LEU A 339 14.27 -16.34 -5.59
CA LEU A 339 14.42 -15.28 -6.59
C LEU A 339 15.66 -15.55 -7.47
N CYS A 340 15.62 -15.18 -8.75
CA CYS A 340 16.82 -15.22 -9.59
C CYS A 340 17.85 -14.17 -9.14
N ASP A 341 19.14 -14.45 -9.33
CA ASP A 341 20.21 -13.59 -8.81
C ASP A 341 20.10 -12.14 -9.31
N ASP A 342 19.64 -11.90 -10.53
CA ASP A 342 19.43 -10.54 -11.07
C ASP A 342 18.43 -9.73 -10.24
N VAL A 343 17.27 -10.32 -9.87
CA VAL A 343 16.26 -9.66 -9.02
C VAL A 343 16.78 -9.44 -7.61
N ARG A 344 17.52 -10.42 -7.05
CA ARG A 344 18.15 -10.30 -5.73
C ARG A 344 19.17 -9.16 -5.70
N ILE A 345 20.01 -9.06 -6.73
CA ILE A 345 20.98 -7.98 -6.92
C ILE A 345 20.25 -6.63 -7.09
N GLN A 346 19.14 -6.57 -7.83
CA GLN A 346 18.35 -5.35 -8.01
C GLN A 346 17.82 -4.81 -6.68
N ILE A 347 17.15 -5.65 -5.87
CA ILE A 347 16.61 -5.24 -4.57
C ILE A 347 17.73 -4.88 -3.59
N GLN A 348 18.80 -5.68 -3.51
CA GLN A 348 19.96 -5.37 -2.66
C GLN A 348 20.66 -4.06 -3.05
N THR A 349 20.77 -3.77 -4.35
CA THR A 349 21.36 -2.51 -4.85
C THR A 349 20.53 -1.29 -4.45
N VAL A 350 19.20 -1.39 -4.53
CA VAL A 350 18.30 -0.32 -4.09
C VAL A 350 18.35 -0.14 -2.57
N TYR A 351 18.33 -1.21 -1.77
CA TYR A 351 18.50 -1.08 -0.32
C TYR A 351 19.85 -0.46 0.05
N GLN A 352 20.94 -0.75 -0.67
CA GLN A 352 22.22 -0.07 -0.46
C GLN A 352 22.11 1.44 -0.75
N LYS A 353 21.49 1.86 -1.87
CA LYS A 353 21.25 3.28 -2.18
C LYS A 353 20.48 3.98 -1.04
N LEU A 354 19.44 3.34 -0.50
CA LEU A 354 18.59 3.90 0.56
C LEU A 354 19.32 3.94 1.92
N TYR A 355 20.09 2.90 2.26
CA TYR A 355 20.96 2.87 3.43
C TYR A 355 22.04 3.96 3.39
N ASP A 356 22.73 4.10 2.26
CA ASP A 356 23.74 5.14 2.05
C ASP A 356 23.10 6.55 2.10
N ALA A 357 21.90 6.73 1.54
CA ALA A 357 21.17 7.98 1.63
C ALA A 357 20.84 8.36 3.09
N ALA A 358 20.35 7.41 3.90
CA ALA A 358 20.11 7.60 5.33
C ALA A 358 21.41 7.92 6.09
N ARG A 359 22.43 7.08 5.99
CA ARG A 359 23.71 7.24 6.72
C ARG A 359 24.52 8.45 6.25
N SER A 360 24.28 8.98 5.05
CA SER A 360 24.89 10.24 4.58
C SER A 360 24.45 11.51 5.34
N THR A 361 23.52 11.40 6.29
CA THR A 361 23.20 12.43 7.30
C THR A 361 24.12 12.38 8.53
N GLY A 362 24.90 11.31 8.67
CA GLY A 362 25.66 10.98 9.89
C GLY A 362 24.77 10.66 11.09
N ASP A 363 23.54 10.19 10.87
CA ASP A 363 22.61 9.70 11.89
C ASP A 363 22.71 8.18 12.09
N MET A 364 22.54 7.73 13.33
CA MET A 364 22.72 6.33 13.76
C MET A 364 21.47 5.71 14.38
N HIS A 365 20.26 6.25 14.11
CA HIS A 365 19.03 5.50 14.40
C HIS A 365 19.04 4.15 13.69
N ILE A 366 18.26 3.21 14.23
CA ILE A 366 18.04 1.91 13.63
C ILE A 366 17.36 2.11 12.26
N LEU A 367 17.82 1.37 11.26
CA LEU A 367 17.16 1.28 9.95
C LEU A 367 16.49 -0.08 9.83
N SER A 368 15.22 -0.09 9.46
CA SER A 368 14.49 -1.33 9.15
C SER A 368 14.56 -1.63 7.65
N VAL A 369 14.62 -2.92 7.34
CA VAL A 369 14.70 -3.47 5.98
C VAL A 369 13.91 -4.77 5.92
N GLN A 370 13.26 -5.01 4.78
CA GLN A 370 12.35 -6.14 4.60
C GLN A 370 12.92 -7.13 3.56
N PRO A 371 12.96 -8.44 3.85
CA PRO A 371 13.31 -9.46 2.86
C PRO A 371 12.11 -9.85 1.99
N PHE A 372 10.89 -9.64 2.51
CA PHE A 372 9.58 -9.94 1.93
C PHE A 372 9.51 -11.30 1.23
N ILE A 373 9.81 -11.35 -0.07
CA ILE A 373 9.64 -12.53 -0.93
C ILE A 373 10.70 -13.63 -0.73
N ASP A 374 11.96 -13.29 -0.41
CA ASP A 374 13.03 -14.29 -0.25
C ASP A 374 13.64 -14.25 1.15
N ASN A 375 13.43 -15.34 1.88
CA ASN A 375 13.87 -15.54 3.26
C ASN A 375 15.41 -15.62 3.44
N ASP A 376 16.23 -15.49 2.41
CA ASP A 376 17.69 -15.21 2.51
C ASP A 376 18.12 -13.96 1.69
N LEU A 377 17.19 -13.12 1.21
CA LEU A 377 17.46 -11.96 0.34
C LEU A 377 18.45 -10.96 0.95
N LEU A 378 18.24 -10.62 2.23
CA LEU A 378 19.05 -9.61 2.91
C LEU A 378 20.40 -10.15 3.40
N GLY A 379 20.55 -11.46 3.60
CA GLY A 379 21.82 -12.08 4.01
C GLY A 379 22.28 -11.69 5.41
N ASN A 380 23.58 -11.39 5.57
CA ASN A 380 24.19 -10.90 6.80
C ASN A 380 24.42 -9.37 6.72
N PRO A 381 23.97 -8.55 7.69
CA PRO A 381 24.26 -7.11 7.70
C PRO A 381 25.75 -6.77 7.71
N GLU A 382 26.58 -7.52 8.44
CA GLU A 382 28.02 -7.25 8.57
C GLU A 382 28.75 -7.40 7.23
N GLU A 383 28.36 -8.39 6.42
CA GLU A 383 28.90 -8.63 5.07
C GLU A 383 28.53 -7.52 4.07
N ARG A 384 27.60 -6.62 4.41
CA ARG A 384 27.23 -5.43 3.64
C ARG A 384 27.78 -4.12 4.22
N GLY A 385 28.47 -4.17 5.37
CA GLY A 385 28.87 -2.97 6.10
C GLY A 385 27.67 -2.20 6.70
N TRP A 386 26.58 -2.91 7.00
CA TRP A 386 25.37 -2.31 7.57
C TRP A 386 25.44 -2.29 9.11
N GLU A 387 25.39 -1.09 9.69
CA GLU A 387 25.36 -0.83 11.12
C GLU A 387 23.97 -0.34 11.56
N GLN A 388 23.56 -0.69 12.78
CA GLN A 388 22.29 -0.29 13.39
C GLN A 388 21.10 -0.62 12.46
N VAL A 389 20.92 -1.91 12.16
CA VAL A 389 19.86 -2.43 11.29
C VAL A 389 19.02 -3.49 12.02
N ILE A 390 17.72 -3.54 11.72
CA ILE A 390 16.77 -4.57 12.16
C ILE A 390 16.11 -5.20 10.93
N TYR A 391 15.96 -6.54 10.92
CA TYR A 391 15.22 -7.23 9.86
C TYR A 391 13.74 -7.32 10.24
N GLN A 392 12.87 -6.86 9.34
CA GLN A 392 11.44 -6.81 9.55
C GLN A 392 10.72 -7.82 8.66
N ILE A 393 9.73 -8.51 9.23
CA ILE A 393 8.94 -9.54 8.56
C ILE A 393 7.46 -9.16 8.71
N HIS A 394 6.68 -9.34 7.63
CA HIS A 394 5.22 -9.27 7.66
C HIS A 394 4.66 -10.70 7.71
N CYS A 395 3.66 -10.94 8.56
CA CYS A 395 3.19 -12.29 8.86
C CYS A 395 1.69 -12.43 8.64
N TYR A 396 1.32 -12.96 7.46
CA TYR A 396 -0.05 -13.15 7.00
C TYR A 396 -0.19 -14.56 6.42
N ALA A 397 -1.29 -15.25 6.75
CA ALA A 397 -1.62 -16.56 6.19
C ALA A 397 -2.44 -16.41 4.90
N SER A 398 -2.03 -17.09 3.83
CA SER A 398 -2.70 -17.03 2.52
C SER A 398 -4.12 -17.59 2.53
N ASN A 399 -4.29 -18.83 3.00
CA ASN A 399 -5.60 -19.45 3.22
C ASN A 399 -6.17 -19.08 4.59
N TRP A 400 -6.45 -17.79 4.79
CA TRP A 400 -6.94 -17.20 6.04
C TRP A 400 -8.28 -17.74 6.58
N ARG A 401 -8.98 -18.59 5.82
CA ARG A 401 -10.25 -19.22 6.23
C ARG A 401 -10.07 -20.59 6.88
N ASP A 402 -8.86 -21.15 6.87
CA ASP A 402 -8.56 -22.48 7.39
C ASP A 402 -7.62 -22.37 8.59
N HIS A 403 -8.16 -22.59 9.80
CA HIS A 403 -7.42 -22.48 11.07
C HIS A 403 -6.12 -23.30 11.06
N ASP A 404 -6.16 -24.51 10.51
CA ASP A 404 -5.01 -25.41 10.44
C ASP A 404 -3.90 -24.84 9.52
N GLU A 405 -4.23 -24.12 8.45
CA GLU A 405 -3.26 -23.40 7.60
C GLU A 405 -2.73 -22.12 8.25
N VAL A 406 -3.56 -21.40 9.01
CA VAL A 406 -3.13 -20.20 9.75
C VAL A 406 -2.15 -20.59 10.88
N GLU A 407 -2.39 -21.71 11.58
CA GLU A 407 -1.44 -22.24 12.57
C GLU A 407 -0.13 -22.72 11.90
N ARG A 408 -0.19 -23.41 10.74
CA ARG A 408 1.00 -23.78 9.94
C ARG A 408 1.83 -22.56 9.50
N SER A 409 1.16 -21.48 9.13
CA SER A 409 1.80 -20.22 8.74
C SER A 409 2.59 -19.63 9.91
N VAL A 410 2.00 -19.60 11.11
CA VAL A 410 2.65 -19.16 12.36
C VAL A 410 3.90 -20.00 12.67
N ASP A 411 3.81 -21.33 12.55
CA ASP A 411 4.94 -22.24 12.81
C ASP A 411 6.12 -21.97 11.85
N SER A 412 5.82 -21.73 10.56
CA SER A 412 6.82 -21.35 9.55
C SER A 412 7.49 -20.00 9.85
N TYR A 413 6.72 -18.97 10.21
CA TYR A 413 7.29 -17.67 10.60
C TYR A 413 8.15 -17.78 11.86
N ILE A 414 7.73 -18.57 12.86
CA ILE A 414 8.54 -18.87 14.05
C ILE A 414 9.89 -19.51 13.67
N ALA A 415 9.94 -20.37 12.64
CA ALA A 415 11.19 -20.94 12.14
C ALA A 415 12.10 -19.89 11.43
N ILE A 416 11.52 -18.98 10.63
CA ILE A 416 12.23 -17.89 9.94
C ILE A 416 12.85 -16.91 10.96
N ILE A 417 12.11 -16.51 11.98
CA ILE A 417 12.60 -15.62 13.06
C ILE A 417 13.81 -16.26 13.77
N LYS A 418 13.69 -17.54 14.12
CA LYS A 418 14.78 -18.33 14.73
C LYS A 418 15.98 -18.42 13.79
N LYS A 419 15.78 -18.58 12.48
CA LYS A 419 16.85 -18.55 11.46
C LYS A 419 17.61 -17.22 11.52
N TYR A 420 16.93 -16.07 11.56
CA TYR A 420 17.59 -14.76 11.56
C TYR A 420 18.39 -14.47 12.83
N GLN A 421 17.78 -14.63 14.01
CA GLN A 421 18.47 -14.41 15.29
C GLN A 421 19.68 -15.38 15.48
N ASN A 422 19.62 -16.59 14.92
CA ASN A 422 20.69 -17.57 15.05
C ASN A 422 21.78 -17.50 13.97
N LYS A 423 21.41 -17.30 12.70
CA LYS A 423 22.31 -17.29 11.53
C LYS A 423 22.94 -15.92 11.30
N TRP A 424 22.15 -14.85 11.37
CA TRP A 424 22.54 -13.50 10.98
C TRP A 424 22.82 -12.56 12.16
N LYS A 425 22.48 -12.98 13.39
CA LYS A 425 22.72 -12.22 14.64
C LYS A 425 22.14 -10.81 14.67
N VAL A 426 21.17 -10.54 13.80
CA VAL A 426 20.42 -9.30 13.69
C VAL A 426 19.18 -9.34 14.61
N PRO A 427 18.70 -8.19 15.14
CA PRO A 427 17.40 -8.14 15.78
C PRO A 427 16.29 -8.39 14.75
N VAL A 428 15.12 -8.84 15.22
CA VAL A 428 13.95 -9.09 14.36
C VAL A 428 12.75 -8.30 14.87
N LEU A 429 12.01 -7.73 13.93
CA LEU A 429 10.73 -7.06 14.11
C LEU A 429 9.66 -7.78 13.28
N ILE A 430 8.48 -7.98 13.86
CA ILE A 430 7.27 -8.27 13.10
C ILE A 430 6.61 -6.92 12.82
N GLY A 431 6.79 -6.40 11.61
CA GLY A 431 6.30 -5.06 11.24
C GLY A 431 4.77 -5.03 11.21
N GLU A 432 4.21 -6.12 10.69
CA GLU A 432 2.80 -6.34 10.51
C GLU A 432 2.46 -7.82 10.70
N PHE A 433 1.24 -8.07 11.17
CA PHE A 433 0.64 -9.39 11.16
C PHE A 433 -0.88 -9.30 11.37
N CYS A 434 -1.60 -10.26 10.79
CA CYS A 434 -2.99 -10.56 11.10
C CYS A 434 -3.24 -12.06 10.93
N PHE A 435 -4.01 -12.66 11.84
CA PHE A 435 -4.46 -14.06 11.78
C PHE A 435 -5.99 -14.15 11.80
N TRP A 436 -6.64 -13.18 11.14
CA TRP A 436 -8.08 -13.04 10.96
C TRP A 436 -8.88 -13.36 12.24
N GLU A 437 -9.85 -14.27 12.20
CA GLU A 437 -10.78 -14.52 13.32
C GLU A 437 -10.20 -15.37 14.47
N PHE A 438 -9.08 -16.07 14.25
CA PHE A 438 -8.54 -17.12 15.13
C PHE A 438 -7.71 -16.58 16.31
N LEU A 439 -8.40 -15.99 17.30
CA LEU A 439 -7.77 -15.36 18.49
C LEU A 439 -6.88 -16.29 19.34
N ASP A 440 -7.06 -17.59 19.24
CA ASP A 440 -6.20 -18.61 19.82
C ASP A 440 -4.85 -18.73 19.09
N VAL A 441 -4.85 -18.64 17.75
CA VAL A 441 -3.64 -18.56 16.93
C VAL A 441 -2.92 -17.22 17.15
N TRP A 442 -3.67 -16.11 17.32
CA TRP A 442 -3.10 -14.83 17.79
C TRP A 442 -2.42 -14.96 19.17
N GLU A 443 -3.03 -15.67 20.13
CA GLU A 443 -2.48 -15.91 21.47
C GLU A 443 -1.18 -16.76 21.39
N TYR A 444 -1.19 -17.82 20.58
CA TYR A 444 -0.04 -18.71 20.34
C TYR A 444 1.14 -17.97 19.70
N TRP A 445 0.91 -17.23 18.62
CA TRP A 445 1.92 -16.38 17.97
C TRP A 445 2.57 -15.41 18.95
N LEU A 446 1.75 -14.68 19.71
CA LEU A 446 2.24 -13.65 20.63
C LEU A 446 3.01 -14.23 21.82
N ASP A 447 2.69 -15.45 22.29
CA ASP A 447 3.56 -16.16 23.25
C ASP A 447 4.87 -16.64 22.59
N GLY A 448 4.83 -17.09 21.34
CA GLY A 448 6.01 -17.42 20.55
C GLY A 448 6.98 -16.23 20.42
N LEU A 449 6.47 -15.06 20.07
CA LEU A 449 7.25 -13.82 20.00
C LEU A 449 7.81 -13.40 21.37
N GLU A 450 7.02 -13.50 22.44
CA GLU A 450 7.48 -13.16 23.80
C GLU A 450 8.59 -14.11 24.30
N ILE A 451 8.49 -15.41 24.01
CA ILE A 451 9.53 -16.41 24.33
C ILE A 451 10.84 -16.13 23.59
N MET A 452 10.78 -15.63 22.35
CA MET A 452 11.95 -15.17 21.59
C MET A 452 12.37 -13.73 21.94
N GLY A 453 11.53 -13.01 22.70
CA GLY A 453 11.65 -11.58 23.02
C GLY A 453 11.74 -10.69 21.77
N VAL A 454 10.93 -11.01 20.76
CA VAL A 454 10.89 -10.37 19.44
C VAL A 454 9.94 -9.17 19.47
N SER A 455 10.34 -8.08 18.81
CA SER A 455 9.51 -6.88 18.72
C SER A 455 8.39 -7.04 17.70
N TRP A 456 7.24 -6.39 17.91
CA TRP A 456 6.10 -6.49 17.00
C TRP A 456 5.18 -5.26 16.99
N SER A 457 4.54 -5.04 15.84
CA SER A 457 3.37 -4.19 15.66
C SER A 457 2.27 -4.97 14.94
N ASN A 458 1.06 -5.03 15.50
CA ASN A 458 -0.06 -5.65 14.78
C ASN A 458 -0.51 -4.75 13.63
N TRP A 459 -1.04 -5.33 12.57
CA TRP A 459 -1.92 -4.60 11.67
C TRP A 459 -3.36 -4.78 12.18
N ASN A 460 -4.17 -3.74 12.39
CA ASN A 460 -3.89 -2.31 12.47
C ASN A 460 -4.51 -1.68 13.76
N TYR A 461 -4.33 -0.38 13.96
CA TYR A 461 -5.14 0.36 14.94
C TYR A 461 -6.59 0.56 14.44
N LYS A 462 -6.77 0.92 13.16
CA LYS A 462 -8.09 1.20 12.53
C LYS A 462 -8.32 0.41 11.23
N ASN A 463 -9.54 -0.05 11.00
CA ASN A 463 -10.03 -0.41 9.67
C ASN A 463 -11.40 0.26 9.47
N ILE A 464 -11.67 0.78 8.26
CA ILE A 464 -12.90 1.52 7.97
C ILE A 464 -14.02 0.65 7.40
N ASP A 465 -13.76 -0.61 7.01
CA ASP A 465 -14.81 -1.49 6.47
C ASP A 465 -15.96 -1.66 7.49
N PRO A 466 -17.21 -1.31 7.12
CA PRO A 466 -18.37 -1.49 7.99
C PRO A 466 -18.79 -2.96 8.16
N ASN A 467 -18.21 -3.91 7.42
CA ASN A 467 -18.65 -5.32 7.36
C ASN A 467 -17.59 -6.35 7.82
N ILE A 468 -16.37 -5.92 8.16
CA ILE A 468 -15.24 -6.81 8.46
C ILE A 468 -15.47 -7.65 9.72
N GLN A 469 -15.41 -8.97 9.60
CA GLN A 469 -15.87 -9.89 10.66
C GLN A 469 -14.75 -10.45 11.55
N ASP A 470 -13.50 -10.12 11.22
CA ASP A 470 -12.29 -10.68 11.81
C ASP A 470 -11.56 -9.68 12.74
N ASN A 471 -10.32 -9.99 13.11
CA ASN A 471 -9.50 -9.17 14.01
C ASN A 471 -8.48 -8.26 13.30
N TRP A 472 -8.77 -7.76 12.10
CA TRP A 472 -7.87 -6.87 11.36
C TRP A 472 -7.57 -5.52 12.04
N ALA A 473 -8.35 -5.09 13.02
CA ALA A 473 -8.07 -3.83 13.72
C ALA A 473 -8.61 -3.76 15.16
N CYS A 474 -7.95 -2.94 15.98
CA CYS A 474 -8.43 -2.57 17.32
C CYS A 474 -9.75 -1.78 17.25
N ARG A 475 -9.86 -0.89 16.26
CA ARG A 475 -11.06 -0.11 15.93
C ARG A 475 -11.53 -0.47 14.53
N TYR A 476 -12.79 -0.89 14.39
CA TYR A 476 -13.37 -1.38 13.13
C TYR A 476 -14.82 -0.88 12.96
N HIS A 477 -15.54 -1.37 11.95
CA HIS A 477 -16.95 -1.03 11.69
C HIS A 477 -17.20 0.50 11.67
N PHE A 478 -16.67 1.21 10.66
CA PHE A 478 -16.90 2.65 10.56
C PHE A 478 -18.38 2.97 10.31
N LYS A 479 -18.90 3.96 11.05
CA LYS A 479 -20.32 4.36 11.05
C LYS A 479 -20.57 5.72 10.41
N GLY A 480 -19.52 6.36 9.91
CA GLY A 480 -19.65 7.61 9.16
C GLY A 480 -19.95 7.37 7.68
N GLU A 481 -20.06 8.47 6.94
CA GLU A 481 -20.33 8.45 5.51
C GLU A 481 -19.04 8.40 4.67
N PHE A 482 -19.00 7.49 3.68
CA PHE A 482 -17.95 7.45 2.66
C PHE A 482 -18.14 8.55 1.61
N ALA A 483 -17.03 9.16 1.20
CA ALA A 483 -17.00 10.25 0.22
C ALA A 483 -16.93 9.72 -1.22
N ASP A 484 -17.85 10.17 -2.07
CA ASP A 484 -17.78 9.92 -3.51
C ASP A 484 -16.86 10.96 -4.14
N LEU A 485 -15.58 10.64 -4.30
CA LEU A 485 -14.56 11.58 -4.77
C LEU A 485 -14.83 12.10 -6.20
N LEU A 486 -15.75 11.48 -6.96
CA LEU A 486 -16.16 11.92 -8.30
C LEU A 486 -17.41 12.82 -8.27
N LYS A 487 -18.36 12.58 -7.35
CA LYS A 487 -19.67 13.27 -7.32
C LYS A 487 -19.82 14.30 -6.20
N ASP A 488 -19.31 14.04 -5.00
CA ASP A 488 -19.50 14.92 -3.83
C ASP A 488 -18.85 16.30 -4.04
N SER A 489 -19.43 17.37 -3.47
CA SER A 489 -18.78 18.69 -3.48
C SER A 489 -17.61 18.73 -2.49
N TYR A 490 -16.73 19.72 -2.64
CA TYR A 490 -15.63 19.96 -1.70
C TYR A 490 -16.12 19.97 -0.24
N GLU A 491 -17.22 20.69 0.02
CA GLU A 491 -17.84 20.84 1.33
C GLU A 491 -18.44 19.53 1.86
N THR A 492 -19.01 18.71 0.98
CA THR A 492 -19.49 17.36 1.34
C THR A 492 -18.33 16.44 1.70
N ILE A 493 -17.22 16.46 0.94
CA ILE A 493 -16.03 15.65 1.27
C ILE A 493 -15.41 16.14 2.58
N CYS A 494 -15.30 17.46 2.82
CA CYS A 494 -14.88 18.03 4.11
C CYS A 494 -15.73 17.48 5.28
N TYR A 495 -17.06 17.47 5.13
CA TYR A 495 -17.98 16.97 6.15
C TYR A 495 -17.77 15.47 6.42
N LYS A 496 -17.73 14.66 5.36
CA LYS A 496 -17.59 13.20 5.44
C LYS A 496 -16.24 12.76 5.98
N TRP A 497 -15.13 13.27 5.45
CA TRP A 497 -13.79 12.99 5.95
C TRP A 497 -13.56 13.51 7.38
N GLY A 498 -14.27 14.57 7.79
CA GLY A 498 -14.33 15.00 9.19
C GLY A 498 -14.96 14.00 10.16
N GLN A 499 -15.66 12.95 9.68
CA GLN A 499 -16.29 11.94 10.52
C GLN A 499 -15.32 10.84 11.01
N TYR A 500 -14.10 10.75 10.50
CA TYR A 500 -13.18 9.61 10.70
C TYR A 500 -12.53 9.50 12.12
N SER A 501 -13.07 10.23 13.10
CA SER A 501 -12.70 10.10 14.52
C SER A 501 -13.16 8.77 15.13
N SER A 502 -12.44 8.29 16.16
CA SER A 502 -12.71 7.01 16.84
C SER A 502 -14.09 6.89 17.52
N ASN A 503 -14.83 7.99 17.63
CA ASN A 503 -16.23 7.97 18.08
C ASN A 503 -17.18 7.29 17.09
N ASN A 504 -16.79 7.20 15.81
CA ASN A 504 -17.56 6.56 14.74
C ASN A 504 -17.03 5.15 14.38
N TYR A 505 -16.20 4.54 15.24
CA TYR A 505 -15.72 3.16 15.09
C TYR A 505 -16.16 2.33 16.29
N GLU A 506 -16.47 1.05 16.06
CA GLU A 506 -16.59 0.07 17.14
C GLU A 506 -15.23 -0.36 17.67
N THR A 507 -15.23 -0.90 18.88
CA THR A 507 -14.05 -1.45 19.56
C THR A 507 -14.05 -2.96 19.40
N ASN A 508 -13.01 -3.55 18.80
CA ASN A 508 -12.79 -4.99 18.88
C ASN A 508 -12.27 -5.34 20.29
N VAL A 509 -13.21 -5.52 21.22
CA VAL A 509 -12.92 -5.75 22.64
C VAL A 509 -12.15 -7.04 22.91
N ASN A 510 -12.27 -8.04 22.03
CA ASN A 510 -11.60 -9.33 22.18
C ASN A 510 -10.12 -9.21 21.78
N LEU A 511 -9.85 -8.66 20.58
CA LEU A 511 -8.50 -8.39 20.11
C LEU A 511 -7.77 -7.40 21.04
N MET A 512 -8.39 -6.27 21.38
CA MET A 512 -7.77 -5.29 22.30
C MET A 512 -7.52 -5.87 23.70
N GLY A 513 -8.36 -6.81 24.17
CA GLY A 513 -8.13 -7.55 25.40
C GLY A 513 -6.87 -8.42 25.34
N LEU A 514 -6.71 -9.18 24.25
CA LEU A 514 -5.54 -10.02 23.99
C LEU A 514 -4.26 -9.18 23.79
N LEU A 515 -4.31 -8.16 22.94
CA LEU A 515 -3.17 -7.28 22.68
C LEU A 515 -2.75 -6.51 23.95
N SER A 516 -3.70 -6.06 24.78
CA SER A 516 -3.40 -5.44 26.08
C SER A 516 -2.71 -6.42 27.05
N LYS A 517 -3.21 -7.67 27.14
CA LYS A 517 -2.58 -8.75 27.95
C LYS A 517 -1.13 -9.00 27.52
N LYS A 518 -0.86 -9.09 26.22
CA LYS A 518 0.48 -9.39 25.67
C LYS A 518 1.42 -8.18 25.68
N ALA A 519 0.93 -6.98 25.35
CA ALA A 519 1.72 -5.74 25.37
C ALA A 519 2.33 -5.47 26.76
N ARG A 520 1.57 -5.81 27.81
CA ARG A 520 1.92 -5.62 29.23
C ARG A 520 2.71 -6.79 29.86
N ALA A 521 3.03 -7.84 29.10
CA ALA A 521 3.92 -8.89 29.58
C ALA A 521 5.34 -8.33 29.77
N GLY A 522 5.98 -8.60 30.92
CA GLY A 522 7.38 -8.22 31.15
C GLY A 522 7.75 -6.72 31.10
N SER A 523 6.77 -5.81 31.17
CA SER A 523 6.98 -4.34 31.09
C SER A 523 7.54 -3.71 32.38
#